data_AF-A0A1H5TSG1-F1
#
_entry.id   AF-A0A1H5TSG1-F1
#
_cell.length_a   1.000
_cell.length_b   1.000
_cell.length_c   1.000
_cell.angle_alpha   90.00
_cell.angle_beta   90.00
_cell.angle_gamma   90.00
#
_symmetry.space_group_name_H-M   'P 1'
#
loop_
_entity.id
_entity.type
_entity.pdbx_description
1 polymer ?
#
loop_
_entity_poly.entity_id
_entity_poly.type
_entity_poly.pdbx_seq_one_letter_code
_entity_poly.pdbx_strand_id
1 'polypeptide(L)'
;MSTERRLIGNPEVMSYRNMLERTARAMGKKRLVFSVPVFSLGLSKLWVGIFGDSPPQLVSPLVESLKHTLTVSPELAFKEKEIDYQSFEKACEVALTETDYPLMPSFFKTKGVKNTVRSIQRMPNKNRHSALWVANRYNIWLPTFFRFLINGKVGKNGDLGFYLLWGKKPMLQLTMIPDRSDFERQLFYISGGWLVKRFDYGWLEFREVLDSRYIISAIHEFVPRLPWIVYINTQAKLHLWVMNRFKKYLEKKSY
;
A
#
# COMPACT_ATOMS: atom_id res chain seq x y z
N MET A 1 -7.60 -18.33 -18.71
CA MET A 1 -7.92 -19.09 -17.48
C MET A 1 -8.65 -18.15 -16.54
N SER A 2 -9.84 -18.52 -16.07
CA SER A 2 -10.51 -17.77 -15.00
C SER A 2 -9.62 -17.81 -13.76
N THR A 3 -9.07 -16.66 -13.35
CA THR A 3 -8.25 -16.56 -12.14
C THR A 3 -9.17 -16.59 -10.92
N GLU A 4 -9.76 -17.75 -10.66
CA GLU A 4 -10.54 -17.97 -9.44
C GLU A 4 -9.61 -17.95 -8.23
N ARG A 5 -9.97 -17.16 -7.22
CA ARG A 5 -9.21 -17.06 -5.99
C ARG A 5 -9.35 -18.38 -5.22
N ARG A 6 -8.27 -19.15 -5.13
CA ARG A 6 -8.16 -20.29 -4.21
C ARG A 6 -7.33 -19.92 -2.99
N LEU A 7 -7.70 -20.49 -1.85
CA LEU A 7 -7.04 -20.30 -0.56
C LEU A 7 -6.43 -21.61 -0.11
N ILE A 8 -5.21 -21.53 0.41
CA ILE A 8 -4.47 -22.65 0.98
C ILE A 8 -4.32 -22.39 2.49
N GLY A 9 -4.60 -23.39 3.30
CA GLY A 9 -4.42 -23.37 4.75
C GLY A 9 -4.50 -24.78 5.29
N ASN A 10 -3.90 -25.01 6.46
CA ASN A 10 -3.95 -26.31 7.12
C ASN A 10 -5.40 -26.61 7.57
N PRO A 11 -5.91 -27.84 7.42
CA PRO A 11 -7.23 -28.23 7.91
C PRO A 11 -7.37 -28.08 9.44
N GLU A 12 -6.26 -28.13 10.17
CA GLU A 12 -6.23 -27.90 11.61
C GLU A 12 -6.47 -26.43 11.95
N VAL A 13 -7.69 -26.11 12.40
CA VAL A 13 -8.04 -24.77 12.88
C VAL A 13 -7.65 -24.62 14.36
N MET A 14 -6.86 -23.59 14.66
CA MET A 14 -6.47 -23.27 16.04
C MET A 14 -6.52 -21.77 16.31
N SER A 15 -6.65 -21.41 17.60
CA SER A 15 -6.52 -20.03 18.04
C SER A 15 -5.06 -19.60 18.15
N TYR A 16 -4.79 -18.30 18.08
CA TYR A 16 -3.45 -17.75 18.33
C TYR A 16 -2.90 -18.18 19.71
N ARG A 17 -3.76 -18.27 20.73
CA ARG A 17 -3.36 -18.76 22.05
C ARG A 17 -2.87 -20.19 21.99
N ASN A 18 -3.65 -21.09 21.38
CA ASN A 18 -3.29 -22.49 21.26
C ASN A 18 -2.00 -22.68 20.44
N MET A 19 -1.85 -21.91 19.37
CA MET A 19 -0.63 -21.86 18.56
C MET A 19 0.59 -21.48 19.41
N LEU A 20 0.51 -20.39 20.19
CA LEU A 20 1.60 -19.96 21.08
C LEU A 20 1.92 -20.98 22.19
N GLU A 21 0.90 -21.62 22.76
CA GLU A 21 1.08 -22.66 23.77
C GLU A 21 1.77 -23.90 23.20
N ARG A 22 1.40 -24.34 21.99
CA ARG A 22 2.03 -25.47 21.30
C ARG A 22 3.47 -25.15 20.88
N THR A 23 3.73 -23.95 20.35
CA THR A 23 5.10 -23.49 20.08
C THR A 23 5.95 -23.47 21.34
N ALA A 24 5.41 -22.98 22.47
CA ALA A 24 6.14 -22.97 23.74
C ALA A 24 6.52 -24.38 24.20
N ARG A 25 5.60 -25.35 24.07
CA ARG A 25 5.88 -26.78 24.35
C ARG A 25 6.97 -27.32 23.44
N ALA A 26 6.91 -27.06 22.14
CA ALA A 26 7.94 -27.48 21.17
C ALA A 26 9.33 -26.90 21.51
N MET A 27 9.37 -25.68 22.04
CA MET A 27 10.60 -25.03 22.52
C MET A 27 11.06 -25.50 23.93
N GLY A 28 10.33 -26.42 24.58
CA GLY A 28 10.59 -26.83 25.96
C GLY A 28 10.42 -25.71 26.99
N LYS A 29 9.57 -24.71 26.70
CA LYS A 29 9.31 -23.55 27.59
C LYS A 29 7.93 -23.63 28.22
N LYS A 30 7.84 -23.27 29.50
CA LYS A 30 6.56 -23.00 30.18
C LYS A 30 6.24 -21.51 30.05
N ARG A 31 5.10 -21.18 29.43
CA ARG A 31 4.63 -19.80 29.26
C ARG A 31 3.27 -19.65 29.90
N LEU A 32 3.10 -18.60 30.71
CA LEU A 32 1.80 -18.23 31.26
C LEU A 32 1.13 -17.25 30.30
N VAL A 33 -0.10 -17.56 29.89
CA VAL A 33 -0.88 -16.73 28.96
C VAL A 33 -2.16 -16.30 29.67
N PHE A 34 -2.36 -15.00 29.80
CA PHE A 34 -3.55 -14.41 30.44
C PHE A 34 -4.30 -13.53 29.44
N SER A 35 -5.63 -13.62 29.46
CA SER A 35 -6.49 -12.78 28.63
C SER A 35 -6.68 -11.42 29.32
N VAL A 36 -6.34 -10.33 28.62
CA VAL A 36 -6.66 -8.97 29.06
C VAL A 36 -7.98 -8.56 28.42
N PRO A 37 -9.00 -8.14 29.19
CA PRO A 37 -10.35 -7.89 28.68
C PRO A 37 -10.47 -6.61 27.82
N VAL A 38 -9.39 -5.83 27.71
CA VAL A 38 -9.37 -4.59 26.93
C VAL A 38 -8.34 -4.71 25.81
N PHE A 39 -8.82 -4.79 24.57
CA PHE A 39 -7.96 -4.73 23.40
C PHE A 39 -7.70 -3.27 23.02
N SER A 40 -6.56 -2.73 23.45
CA SER A 40 -6.09 -1.42 22.97
C SER A 40 -5.14 -1.61 21.80
N LEU A 41 -5.64 -1.34 20.59
CA LEU A 41 -4.83 -1.34 19.36
C LEU A 41 -3.63 -0.38 19.46
N GLY A 42 -3.82 0.80 20.06
CA GLY A 42 -2.76 1.79 20.23
C GLY A 42 -1.66 1.29 21.18
N LEU A 43 -2.05 0.71 22.32
CA LEU A 43 -1.13 0.15 23.30
C LEU A 43 -0.38 -1.05 22.73
N SER A 44 -1.07 -1.94 22.01
CA SER A 44 -0.47 -3.12 21.38
C SER A 44 0.59 -2.74 20.33
N LYS A 45 0.32 -1.70 19.52
CA LYS A 45 1.29 -1.17 18.55
C LYS A 45 2.49 -0.54 19.25
N LEU A 46 2.28 0.16 20.36
CA LEU A 46 3.33 0.78 21.16
C LEU A 46 4.25 -0.28 21.79
N TRP A 47 3.70 -1.28 22.49
CA TRP A 47 4.49 -2.34 23.14
C TRP A 47 5.34 -3.11 22.14
N VAL A 48 4.79 -3.52 20.99
CA VAL A 48 5.59 -4.27 20.00
C VAL A 48 6.64 -3.37 19.33
N GLY A 49 6.38 -2.07 19.17
CA GLY A 49 7.38 -1.12 18.69
C GLY A 49 8.50 -0.82 19.69
N ILE A 50 8.26 -0.99 21.00
CA ILE A 50 9.28 -0.80 22.05
C ILE A 50 10.16 -2.04 22.19
N PHE A 51 9.57 -3.24 22.13
CA PHE A 51 10.29 -4.50 22.38
C PHE A 51 10.73 -5.24 21.12
N GLY A 52 10.23 -4.85 19.95
CA GLY A 52 10.67 -5.38 18.68
C GLY A 52 11.69 -4.44 18.03
N ASP A 53 12.75 -5.01 17.43
CA ASP A 53 13.69 -4.29 16.56
C ASP A 53 13.08 -3.86 15.21
N SER A 54 11.74 -3.78 15.13
CA SER A 54 10.99 -3.52 13.91
C SER A 54 10.26 -2.17 13.97
N PRO A 55 10.30 -1.38 12.89
CA PRO A 55 9.56 -0.12 12.81
C PRO A 55 8.06 -0.29 13.10
N PRO A 56 7.43 0.58 13.92
CA PRO A 56 6.00 0.50 14.25
C PRO A 56 5.07 0.45 13.03
N GLN A 57 5.48 1.05 11.90
CA GLN A 57 4.73 1.05 10.65
C GLN A 57 4.62 -0.33 10.01
N LEU A 58 5.61 -1.21 10.20
CA LEU A 58 5.57 -2.60 9.72
C LEU A 58 4.76 -3.49 10.64
N VAL A 59 4.83 -3.23 11.95
CA VAL A 59 4.15 -4.02 12.97
C VAL A 59 2.65 -3.71 13.04
N SER A 60 2.27 -2.45 12.81
CA SER A 60 0.89 -1.99 12.97
C SER A 60 -0.14 -2.80 12.18
N PRO A 61 0.07 -3.10 10.88
CA PRO A 61 -0.83 -3.96 10.11
C PRO A 61 -0.94 -5.39 10.66
N LEU A 62 0.16 -5.95 11.17
CA LEU A 62 0.17 -7.31 11.74
C LEU A 62 -0.70 -7.37 12.99
N VAL A 63 -0.49 -6.43 13.93
CA VAL A 63 -1.31 -6.31 15.16
C VAL A 63 -2.77 -6.07 14.82
N GLU A 64 -3.05 -5.25 13.81
CA GLU A 64 -4.42 -5.01 13.36
C GLU A 64 -5.06 -6.26 12.74
N SER A 65 -4.28 -7.10 12.06
CA SER A 65 -4.79 -8.34 11.45
C SER A 65 -5.20 -9.38 12.48
N LEU A 66 -4.63 -9.37 13.69
CA LEU A 66 -4.91 -10.33 14.77
C LEU A 66 -6.38 -10.31 15.24
N LYS A 67 -7.11 -9.21 15.02
CA LYS A 67 -8.54 -9.12 15.38
C LYS A 67 -9.45 -9.89 14.41
N HIS A 68 -8.92 -10.36 13.29
CA HIS A 68 -9.67 -11.03 12.24
C HIS A 68 -9.40 -12.54 12.24
N THR A 69 -10.46 -13.34 12.10
CA THR A 69 -10.36 -14.79 11.90
C THR A 69 -9.90 -15.08 10.47
N LEU A 70 -8.78 -15.79 10.33
CA LEU A 70 -8.15 -16.12 9.04
C LEU A 70 -8.28 -17.63 8.75
N THR A 71 -9.51 -18.12 8.66
CA THR A 71 -9.79 -19.52 8.27
C THR A 71 -10.09 -19.64 6.78
N VAL A 72 -9.79 -20.81 6.20
CA VAL A 72 -10.11 -21.10 4.80
C VAL A 72 -11.61 -21.40 4.68
N SER A 73 -12.29 -20.68 3.77
CA SER A 73 -13.68 -20.98 3.43
C SER A 73 -13.75 -22.26 2.57
N PRO A 74 -14.61 -23.26 2.88
CA PRO A 74 -14.70 -24.53 2.13
C PRO A 74 -14.97 -24.39 0.62
N GLU A 75 -15.64 -23.30 0.22
CA GLU A 75 -15.94 -22.91 -1.17
C GLU A 75 -14.70 -22.40 -1.92
N LEU A 76 -13.77 -21.75 -1.22
CA LEU A 76 -12.54 -21.18 -1.79
C LEU A 76 -11.31 -22.05 -1.53
N ALA A 77 -11.45 -23.16 -0.81
CA ALA A 77 -10.36 -24.08 -0.56
C ALA A 77 -9.74 -24.57 -1.89
N PHE A 78 -8.42 -24.59 -1.94
CA PHE A 78 -7.67 -25.19 -3.03
C PHE A 78 -7.98 -26.71 -3.10
N LYS A 79 -8.46 -27.18 -4.25
CA LYS A 79 -8.90 -28.57 -4.50
C LYS A 79 -8.27 -29.17 -5.75
N GLU A 80 -7.45 -28.40 -6.45
CA GLU A 80 -6.84 -28.76 -7.72
C GLU A 80 -5.77 -29.85 -7.56
N LYS A 81 -5.21 -30.01 -6.36
CA LYS A 81 -4.29 -31.08 -6.01
C LYS A 81 -4.45 -31.48 -4.54
N GLU A 82 -4.29 -32.76 -4.26
CA GLU A 82 -4.14 -33.24 -2.89
C GLU A 82 -2.86 -32.66 -2.26
N ILE A 83 -3.00 -32.13 -1.05
CA ILE A 83 -1.90 -31.54 -0.28
C ILE A 83 -1.63 -32.48 0.89
N ASP A 84 -0.39 -32.94 1.02
CA ASP A 84 0.08 -33.64 2.20
C ASP A 84 0.36 -32.61 3.31
N TYR A 85 -0.55 -32.53 4.28
CA TYR A 85 -0.47 -31.55 5.36
C TYR A 85 0.40 -32.07 6.50
N GLN A 86 1.48 -31.35 6.79
CA GLN A 86 2.24 -31.55 8.02
C GLN A 86 1.47 -31.04 9.25
N SER A 87 1.59 -31.73 10.38
CA SER A 87 1.03 -31.26 11.66
C SER A 87 1.75 -30.01 12.17
N PHE A 88 1.07 -29.21 13.00
CA PHE A 88 1.68 -27.99 13.55
C PHE A 88 2.90 -28.30 14.44
N GLU A 89 2.89 -29.39 15.22
CA GLU A 89 4.05 -29.82 16.02
C GLU A 89 5.25 -30.10 15.13
N LYS A 90 5.04 -30.84 14.03
CA LYS A 90 6.13 -31.18 13.12
C LYS A 90 6.67 -29.94 12.42
N ALA A 91 5.80 -29.01 12.03
CA ALA A 91 6.23 -27.71 11.47
C ALA A 91 7.05 -26.88 12.46
N CYS A 92 6.67 -26.88 13.74
CA CYS A 92 7.44 -26.24 14.79
C CYS A 92 8.79 -26.91 15.02
N GLU A 93 8.84 -28.24 15.04
CA GLU A 93 10.09 -29.00 15.16
C GLU A 93 11.05 -28.67 14.01
N VAL A 94 10.57 -28.71 12.76
CA VAL A 94 11.36 -28.34 11.57
C VAL A 94 11.89 -26.91 11.70
N ALA A 95 11.03 -25.94 12.02
CA ALA A 95 11.44 -24.55 12.17
C ALA A 95 12.50 -24.31 13.28
N LEU A 96 12.52 -25.15 14.32
CA LEU A 96 13.47 -25.05 15.44
C LEU A 96 14.78 -25.81 15.23
N THR A 97 14.78 -26.84 14.37
CA THR A 97 15.91 -27.78 14.23
C THR A 97 16.63 -27.67 12.89
N GLU A 98 15.92 -27.30 11.83
CA GLU A 98 16.49 -27.17 10.50
C GLU A 98 17.48 -26.00 10.50
N THR A 99 18.68 -26.22 9.99
CA THR A 99 19.74 -25.19 9.91
C THR A 99 20.03 -24.78 8.48
N ASP A 100 19.44 -25.50 7.51
CA ASP A 100 19.52 -25.21 6.09
C ASP A 100 18.51 -24.11 5.74
N TYR A 101 18.84 -22.90 6.16
CA TYR A 101 18.10 -21.72 5.74
C TYR A 101 18.76 -21.14 4.51
N PRO A 102 17.97 -20.67 3.51
CA PRO A 102 18.55 -19.84 2.47
C PRO A 102 19.25 -18.66 3.13
N LEU A 103 20.44 -18.32 2.63
CA LEU A 103 21.22 -17.18 3.12
C LEU A 103 20.30 -15.96 3.25
N MET A 104 20.13 -15.49 4.48
CA MET A 104 19.25 -14.35 4.71
C MET A 104 19.80 -13.15 3.95
N PRO A 105 18.93 -12.42 3.21
CA PRO A 105 19.38 -11.26 2.48
C PRO A 105 19.97 -10.25 3.46
N SER A 106 21.25 -9.93 3.29
CA SER A 106 21.88 -8.88 4.07
C SER A 106 21.31 -7.54 3.62
N PHE A 107 20.52 -6.90 4.48
CA PHE A 107 19.95 -5.60 4.17
C PHE A 107 21.04 -4.53 4.27
N PHE A 108 21.59 -4.12 3.13
CA PHE A 108 22.47 -2.96 3.07
C PHE A 108 21.62 -1.71 3.27
N LYS A 109 21.82 -1.00 4.38
CA LYS A 109 21.26 0.35 4.57
C LYS A 109 21.89 1.26 3.53
N THR A 110 21.23 1.40 2.37
CA THR A 110 21.58 2.42 1.40
C THR A 110 21.43 3.79 2.06
N LYS A 111 22.43 4.66 1.87
CA LYS A 111 22.35 6.09 2.21
C LYS A 111 21.38 6.78 1.24
N GLY A 112 20.12 6.35 1.23
CA GLY A 112 19.06 6.95 0.46
C GLY A 112 18.56 8.23 1.12
N VAL A 113 17.90 9.08 0.33
CA VAL A 113 17.19 10.25 0.83
C VAL A 113 16.10 9.76 1.78
N LYS A 114 16.15 10.17 3.05
CA LYS A 114 15.11 9.89 4.03
C LYS A 114 13.83 10.66 3.68
N ASN A 115 12.70 10.22 4.21
CA ASN A 115 11.41 10.89 4.07
C ASN A 115 10.86 10.90 2.63
N THR A 116 11.09 9.83 1.87
CA THR A 116 10.38 9.62 0.62
C THR A 116 8.96 9.14 0.90
N VAL A 117 8.03 9.57 0.05
CA VAL A 117 6.61 9.31 0.18
C VAL A 117 6.23 8.19 -0.77
N ARG A 118 5.53 7.21 -0.21
CA ARG A 118 4.77 6.23 -0.97
C ARG A 118 3.32 6.30 -0.56
N SER A 119 2.43 6.53 -1.53
CA SER A 119 0.99 6.60 -1.30
C SER A 119 0.31 5.76 -2.36
N ILE A 120 -0.54 4.81 -1.97
CA ILE A 120 -1.19 3.88 -2.91
C ILE A 120 -2.68 3.85 -2.58
N GLN A 121 -3.52 4.10 -3.58
CA GLN A 121 -4.98 4.05 -3.46
C GLN A 121 -5.55 3.18 -4.57
N ARG A 122 -6.40 2.23 -4.18
CA ARG A 122 -7.19 1.42 -5.11
C ARG A 122 -8.59 2.01 -5.25
N MET A 123 -9.02 2.19 -6.50
CA MET A 123 -10.31 2.75 -6.87
C MET A 123 -11.06 1.74 -7.76
N PRO A 124 -12.37 1.51 -7.54
CA PRO A 124 -13.15 0.67 -8.43
C PRO A 124 -13.27 1.35 -9.79
N ASN A 125 -13.26 0.53 -10.84
CA ASN A 125 -13.34 0.97 -12.22
C ASN A 125 -14.50 0.24 -12.92
N LYS A 126 -15.74 0.60 -12.54
CA LYS A 126 -16.95 -0.11 -12.97
C LYS A 126 -17.11 -0.17 -14.49
N ASN A 127 -16.66 0.86 -15.19
CA ASN A 127 -16.76 0.99 -16.64
C ASN A 127 -15.53 0.44 -17.37
N ARG A 128 -14.57 -0.14 -16.65
CA ARG A 128 -13.32 -0.67 -17.21
C ARG A 128 -12.58 0.38 -18.08
N HIS A 129 -12.57 1.63 -17.62
CA HIS A 129 -11.83 2.70 -18.29
C HIS A 129 -10.33 2.41 -18.26
N SER A 130 -9.62 2.77 -19.33
CA SER A 130 -8.19 2.53 -19.37
C SER A 130 -7.42 3.42 -18.39
N ALA A 131 -6.19 3.05 -18.00
CA ALA A 131 -5.32 3.90 -17.19
C ALA A 131 -5.06 5.24 -17.88
N LEU A 132 -4.91 5.23 -19.22
CA LEU A 132 -4.85 6.45 -20.04
C LEU A 132 -6.06 7.34 -19.83
N TRP A 133 -7.27 6.77 -19.91
CA TRP A 133 -8.49 7.54 -19.68
C TRP A 133 -8.53 8.13 -18.27
N VAL A 134 -8.18 7.34 -17.25
CA VAL A 134 -8.23 7.77 -15.85
C VAL A 134 -7.19 8.85 -15.55
N ALA A 135 -5.98 8.73 -16.08
CA ALA A 135 -4.93 9.73 -15.95
C ALA A 135 -5.36 11.06 -16.59
N ASN A 136 -5.84 11.02 -17.84
CA ASN A 136 -6.36 12.21 -18.52
C ASN A 136 -7.54 12.81 -17.76
N ARG A 137 -8.42 11.97 -17.22
CA ARG A 137 -9.54 12.41 -16.42
C ARG A 137 -9.11 13.09 -15.13
N TYR A 138 -8.09 12.58 -14.45
CA TYR A 138 -7.52 13.18 -13.25
C TYR A 138 -7.01 14.59 -13.53
N ASN A 139 -6.28 14.77 -14.64
CA ASN A 139 -5.72 16.05 -15.06
C ASN A 139 -6.78 17.12 -15.30
N ILE A 140 -7.96 16.73 -15.81
CA ILE A 140 -9.10 17.63 -16.01
C ILE A 140 -9.88 17.83 -14.70
N TRP A 141 -10.11 16.77 -13.95
CA TRP A 141 -10.94 16.79 -12.75
C TRP A 141 -10.32 17.63 -11.65
N LEU A 142 -9.01 17.53 -11.41
CA LEU A 142 -8.36 18.18 -10.28
C LEU A 142 -8.50 19.72 -10.32
N PRO A 143 -8.17 20.42 -11.42
CA PRO A 143 -8.42 21.86 -11.54
C PRO A 143 -9.91 22.20 -11.53
N THR A 144 -10.76 21.38 -12.12
CA THR A 144 -12.21 21.64 -12.16
C THR A 144 -12.83 21.57 -10.77
N PHE A 145 -12.46 20.56 -9.98
CA PHE A 145 -12.94 20.36 -8.62
C PHE A 145 -12.46 21.49 -7.69
N PHE A 146 -11.23 21.95 -7.91
CA PHE A 146 -10.63 23.08 -7.20
C PHE A 146 -10.60 24.36 -8.03
N ARG A 147 -11.65 24.66 -8.82
CA ARG A 147 -11.62 25.79 -9.79
C ARG A 147 -11.24 27.15 -9.21
N PHE A 148 -11.45 27.34 -7.91
CA PHE A 148 -11.09 28.58 -7.21
C PHE A 148 -9.69 28.58 -6.60
N LEU A 149 -9.00 27.44 -6.59
CA LEU A 149 -7.71 27.26 -5.93
C LEU A 149 -6.62 26.73 -6.87
N ILE A 150 -6.96 25.86 -7.82
CA ILE A 150 -5.99 25.17 -8.68
C ILE A 150 -6.31 25.46 -10.14
N ASN A 151 -5.33 26.00 -10.84
CA ASN A 151 -5.35 26.19 -12.28
C ASN A 151 -4.42 25.16 -12.94
N GLY A 152 -4.97 24.34 -13.84
CA GLY A 152 -4.18 23.41 -14.66
C GLY A 152 -3.73 24.09 -15.94
N LYS A 153 -2.45 23.94 -16.31
CA LYS A 153 -1.89 24.42 -17.59
C LYS A 153 -1.04 23.32 -18.20
N VAL A 154 -1.13 23.16 -19.52
CA VAL A 154 -0.24 22.29 -20.28
C VAL A 154 0.89 23.15 -20.85
N GLY A 155 2.13 22.78 -20.55
CA GLY A 155 3.33 23.42 -21.07
C GLY A 155 3.60 23.06 -22.52
N LYS A 156 4.55 23.77 -23.14
CA LYS A 156 4.91 23.58 -24.57
C LYS A 156 5.39 22.16 -24.89
N ASN A 157 6.01 21.49 -23.92
CA ASN A 157 6.57 20.14 -24.05
C ASN A 157 5.59 19.04 -23.63
N GLY A 158 4.31 19.38 -23.37
CA GLY A 158 3.31 18.43 -22.87
C GLY A 158 3.30 18.25 -21.35
N ASP A 159 4.16 18.96 -20.62
CA ASP A 159 4.20 18.93 -19.15
C ASP A 159 2.93 19.52 -18.55
N LEU A 160 2.39 18.87 -17.53
CA LEU A 160 1.18 19.30 -16.83
C LEU A 160 1.58 20.10 -15.58
N GLY A 161 1.30 21.39 -15.56
CA GLY A 161 1.52 22.27 -14.42
C GLY A 161 0.23 22.58 -13.66
N PHE A 162 0.23 22.37 -12.35
CA PHE A 162 -0.84 22.78 -11.45
C PHE A 162 -0.40 24.01 -10.65
N TYR A 163 -1.13 25.10 -10.75
CA TYR A 163 -0.82 26.40 -10.15
C TYR A 163 -1.81 26.72 -9.05
N LEU A 164 -1.32 27.25 -7.92
CA LEU A 164 -2.19 27.71 -6.85
C LEU A 164 -2.63 29.16 -7.14
N LEU A 165 -3.95 29.37 -7.23
CA LEU A 165 -4.58 30.67 -7.48
C LEU A 165 -3.98 31.35 -8.71
N TRP A 166 -3.63 32.63 -8.59
CA TRP A 166 -2.95 33.45 -9.61
C TRP A 166 -1.42 33.34 -9.56
N GLY A 167 -0.88 32.33 -8.87
CA GLY A 167 0.56 32.13 -8.72
C GLY A 167 1.24 31.91 -10.08
N LYS A 168 2.42 32.53 -10.25
CA LYS A 168 3.24 32.39 -11.48
C LYS A 168 4.06 31.08 -11.52
N LYS A 169 4.27 30.44 -10.37
CA LYS A 169 5.05 29.19 -10.24
C LYS A 169 4.12 28.02 -9.98
N PRO A 170 4.33 26.85 -10.63
CA PRO A 170 3.52 25.67 -10.38
C PRO A 170 3.75 25.16 -8.96
N MET A 171 2.68 24.70 -8.34
CA MET A 171 2.70 23.93 -7.10
C MET A 171 3.24 22.53 -7.34
N LEU A 172 2.84 21.92 -8.44
CA LEU A 172 3.24 20.60 -8.89
C LEU A 172 3.33 20.59 -10.42
N GLN A 173 4.36 19.98 -10.97
CA GLN A 173 4.52 19.74 -12.39
C GLN A 173 4.75 18.25 -12.64
N LEU A 174 4.05 17.73 -13.64
CA LEU A 174 4.07 16.33 -14.03
C LEU A 174 4.49 16.20 -15.50
N THR A 175 5.45 15.33 -15.77
CA THR A 175 5.93 15.04 -17.13
C THR A 175 5.67 13.57 -17.44
N MET A 176 4.96 13.28 -18.53
CA MET A 176 4.65 11.91 -18.93
C MET A 176 5.93 11.13 -19.26
N ILE A 177 5.98 9.84 -18.90
CA ILE A 177 7.08 8.93 -19.24
C ILE A 177 6.62 8.02 -20.38
N PRO A 178 6.87 8.37 -21.66
CA PRO A 178 6.32 7.63 -22.79
C PRO A 178 6.78 6.17 -22.80
N ASP A 179 8.07 5.91 -22.57
CA ASP A 179 8.67 4.56 -22.64
C ASP A 179 8.14 3.59 -21.57
N ARG A 180 7.43 4.10 -20.55
CA ARG A 180 6.85 3.29 -19.48
C ARG A 180 5.34 3.47 -19.36
N SER A 181 4.72 4.17 -20.30
CA SER A 181 3.28 4.44 -20.30
C SER A 181 2.60 3.79 -21.50
N ASP A 182 1.54 3.05 -21.25
CA ASP A 182 0.69 2.37 -22.21
C ASP A 182 -0.80 2.51 -21.80
N PHE A 183 -1.72 1.82 -22.47
CA PHE A 183 -3.14 1.94 -22.14
C PHE A 183 -3.48 1.47 -20.72
N GLU A 184 -2.77 0.48 -20.19
CA GLU A 184 -2.98 -0.16 -18.89
C GLU A 184 -2.21 0.51 -17.75
N ARG A 185 -1.20 1.33 -18.08
CA ARG A 185 -0.32 1.99 -17.13
C ARG A 185 0.09 3.37 -17.62
N GLN A 186 -0.07 4.39 -16.79
CA GLN A 186 0.34 5.75 -17.08
C GLN A 186 1.26 6.26 -15.98
N LEU A 187 2.45 6.72 -16.37
CA LEU A 187 3.47 7.21 -15.46
C LEU A 187 3.82 8.66 -15.76
N PHE A 188 3.93 9.45 -14.69
CA PHE A 188 4.33 10.85 -14.77
C PHE A 188 5.44 11.14 -13.77
N TYR A 189 6.60 11.60 -14.22
CA TYR A 189 7.62 12.16 -13.34
C TYR A 189 7.07 13.39 -12.63
N ILE A 190 7.36 13.51 -11.33
CA ILE A 190 7.13 14.73 -10.56
C ILE A 190 8.33 15.65 -10.80
N SER A 191 8.30 16.34 -11.94
CA SER A 191 9.44 17.06 -12.50
C SER A 191 9.63 18.47 -11.95
N GLY A 192 8.66 19.01 -11.21
CA GLY A 192 8.71 20.41 -10.78
C GLY A 192 7.66 20.83 -9.77
N GLY A 193 7.81 22.07 -9.30
CA GLY A 193 6.85 22.75 -8.42
C GLY A 193 7.35 22.95 -7.00
N TRP A 194 6.81 23.96 -6.32
CA TRP A 194 7.31 24.37 -5.00
C TRP A 194 6.97 23.39 -3.86
N LEU A 195 6.08 22.41 -4.08
CA LEU A 195 5.86 21.30 -3.13
C LEU A 195 7.00 20.28 -3.10
N VAL A 196 7.78 20.23 -4.18
CA VAL A 196 8.76 19.17 -4.43
C VAL A 196 10.13 19.64 -3.94
N LYS A 197 10.84 18.80 -3.19
CA LYS A 197 12.23 19.07 -2.78
C LYS A 197 13.26 18.60 -3.82
N ARG A 198 12.95 17.51 -4.52
CA ARG A 198 13.86 16.77 -5.39
C ARG A 198 13.11 16.19 -6.61
N PHE A 199 13.69 16.30 -7.80
CA PHE A 199 13.00 16.06 -9.08
C PHE A 199 13.47 14.80 -9.85
N ASP A 200 14.43 14.06 -9.31
CA ASP A 200 15.16 12.97 -9.98
C ASP A 200 14.43 11.62 -10.01
N TYR A 201 13.67 11.27 -8.97
CA TYR A 201 13.12 9.92 -8.79
C TYR A 201 11.63 9.85 -8.47
N GLY A 202 10.94 10.97 -8.22
CA GLY A 202 9.52 10.93 -7.85
C GLY A 202 8.59 10.71 -9.06
N TRP A 203 7.60 9.82 -8.95
CA TRP A 203 6.57 9.68 -9.99
C TRP A 203 5.16 9.42 -9.43
N LEU A 204 4.16 9.77 -10.25
CA LEU A 204 2.76 9.42 -10.09
C LEU A 204 2.41 8.34 -11.13
N GLU A 205 1.73 7.28 -10.69
CA GLU A 205 1.32 6.15 -11.51
C GLU A 205 -0.19 5.95 -11.45
N PHE A 206 -0.82 5.71 -12.59
CA PHE A 206 -2.14 5.10 -12.69
C PHE A 206 -2.00 3.75 -13.38
N ARG A 207 -2.54 2.69 -12.79
CA ARG A 207 -2.41 1.34 -13.32
C ARG A 207 -3.71 0.54 -13.20
N GLU A 208 -4.08 -0.14 -14.27
CA GLU A 208 -5.16 -1.12 -14.29
C GLU A 208 -4.76 -2.42 -13.60
N VAL A 209 -5.69 -3.00 -12.85
CA VAL A 209 -5.52 -4.31 -12.21
C VAL A 209 -6.83 -5.10 -12.23
N LEU A 210 -6.69 -6.43 -12.20
CA LEU A 210 -7.81 -7.39 -12.14
C LEU A 210 -8.80 -7.24 -13.30
N ASP A 211 -8.29 -7.31 -14.53
CA ASP A 211 -9.05 -7.17 -15.78
C ASP A 211 -9.82 -5.85 -15.85
N SER A 212 -9.10 -4.76 -15.56
CA SER A 212 -9.60 -3.38 -15.54
C SER A 212 -10.71 -3.12 -14.52
N ARG A 213 -10.99 -4.04 -13.57
CA ARG A 213 -12.01 -3.83 -12.52
C ARG A 213 -11.60 -2.79 -11.49
N TYR A 214 -10.31 -2.54 -11.35
CA TYR A 214 -9.78 -1.53 -10.44
C TYR A 214 -8.64 -0.75 -11.10
N ILE A 215 -8.46 0.48 -10.61
CA ILE A 215 -7.33 1.34 -10.92
C ILE A 215 -6.57 1.59 -9.62
N ILE A 216 -5.26 1.46 -9.68
CA ILE A 216 -4.34 1.88 -8.64
C ILE A 216 -3.80 3.25 -9.03
N SER A 217 -3.96 4.24 -8.16
CA SER A 217 -3.17 5.47 -8.19
C SER A 217 -2.07 5.34 -7.16
N ALA A 218 -0.83 5.64 -7.55
CA ALA A 218 0.31 5.54 -6.66
C ALA A 218 1.31 6.68 -6.84
N ILE A 219 1.74 7.26 -5.73
CA ILE A 219 2.92 8.13 -5.68
C ILE A 219 4.10 7.32 -5.15
N HIS A 220 5.23 7.44 -5.83
CA HIS A 220 6.48 6.77 -5.48
C HIS A 220 7.62 7.78 -5.36
N GLU A 221 8.51 7.54 -4.39
CA GLU A 221 9.76 8.27 -4.16
C GLU A 221 9.68 9.81 -4.13
N PHE A 222 8.47 10.35 -3.90
CA PHE A 222 8.23 11.79 -3.80
C PHE A 222 8.85 12.34 -2.53
N VAL A 223 9.61 13.43 -2.64
CA VAL A 223 10.23 14.09 -1.48
C VAL A 223 9.58 15.46 -1.30
N PRO A 224 8.80 15.66 -0.22
CA PRO A 224 8.16 16.94 0.04
C PRO A 224 9.19 17.99 0.46
N ARG A 225 8.94 19.24 0.08
CA ARG A 225 9.73 20.39 0.52
C ARG A 225 9.50 20.74 1.99
N LEU A 226 8.31 20.44 2.51
CA LEU A 226 7.97 20.70 3.90
C LEU A 226 8.76 19.79 4.86
N PRO A 227 9.01 20.26 6.11
CA PRO A 227 9.47 19.37 7.17
C PRO A 227 8.54 18.17 7.34
N TRP A 228 9.12 17.00 7.61
CA TRP A 228 8.42 15.72 7.54
C TRP A 228 7.15 15.64 8.38
N ILE A 229 7.20 16.12 9.63
CA ILE A 229 6.05 16.12 10.54
C ILE A 229 4.91 17.01 10.03
N VAL A 230 5.25 18.14 9.41
CA VAL A 230 4.27 19.07 8.83
C VAL A 230 3.64 18.40 7.62
N TYR A 231 4.44 17.79 6.75
CA TYR A 231 3.96 17.05 5.58
C TYR A 231 2.95 15.96 5.97
N ILE A 232 3.29 15.10 6.94
CA ILE A 232 2.43 14.00 7.40
C ILE A 232 1.07 14.54 7.89
N ASN A 233 1.08 15.65 8.62
CA ASN A 233 -0.13 16.18 9.24
C ASN A 233 -0.95 17.10 8.32
N THR A 234 -0.41 17.50 7.17
CA THR A 234 -1.05 18.43 6.23
C THR A 234 -1.23 17.81 4.84
N GLN A 235 -0.20 17.86 4.00
CA GLN A 235 -0.23 17.44 2.60
C GLN A 235 -0.62 15.97 2.45
N ALA A 236 -0.12 15.06 3.32
CA ALA A 236 -0.46 13.64 3.23
C ALA A 236 -1.96 13.40 3.47
N LYS A 237 -2.55 14.07 4.47
CA LYS A 237 -3.99 13.97 4.77
C LYS A 237 -4.84 14.62 3.66
N LEU A 238 -4.42 15.79 3.18
CA LEU A 238 -5.09 16.47 2.07
C LEU A 238 -5.04 15.62 0.80
N HIS A 239 -3.88 15.05 0.46
CA HIS A 239 -3.71 14.16 -0.69
C HIS A 239 -4.63 12.94 -0.61
N LEU A 240 -4.68 12.27 0.55
CA LEU A 240 -5.59 11.15 0.76
C LEU A 240 -7.06 11.56 0.59
N TRP A 241 -7.44 12.73 1.10
CA TRP A 241 -8.78 13.27 0.92
C TRP A 241 -9.09 13.54 -0.57
N VAL A 242 -8.16 14.15 -1.31
CA VAL A 242 -8.30 14.41 -2.75
C VAL A 242 -8.47 13.10 -3.52
N MET A 243 -7.66 12.09 -3.25
CA MET A 243 -7.76 10.79 -3.91
C MET A 243 -9.08 10.09 -3.59
N ASN A 244 -9.59 10.21 -2.36
CA ASN A 244 -10.92 9.69 -2.01
C ASN A 244 -12.06 10.44 -2.73
N ARG A 245 -11.92 11.75 -2.98
CA ARG A 245 -12.89 12.51 -3.79
C ARG A 245 -12.84 12.12 -5.25
N PHE A 246 -11.64 11.88 -5.79
CA PHE A 246 -11.46 11.39 -7.15
C PHE A 246 -12.05 9.99 -7.32
N LYS A 247 -11.84 9.09 -6.35
CA LYS A 247 -12.48 7.77 -6.29
C LYS A 247 -14.01 7.89 -6.41
N LYS A 248 -14.64 8.72 -5.56
CA LYS A 248 -16.10 8.95 -5.60
C LYS A 248 -16.56 9.55 -6.92
N TYR A 249 -15.74 10.39 -7.56
CA TYR A 249 -16.02 10.93 -8.88
C TYR A 249 -16.05 9.83 -9.95
N LEU A 250 -15.05 8.94 -9.96
CA LEU A 250 -15.01 7.80 -10.88
C LEU A 250 -16.20 6.87 -10.68
N GLU A 251 -16.63 6.64 -9.44
CA GLU A 251 -17.82 5.82 -9.12
C GLU A 251 -19.14 6.42 -9.63
N LYS A 252 -19.24 7.76 -9.72
CA LYS A 252 -20.45 8.48 -10.16
C LYS A 252 -20.54 8.68 -11.66
N LYS A 253 -19.41 8.86 -12.35
CA LYS A 253 -19.33 8.94 -13.82
C LYS A 253 -19.42 7.57 -14.51
N SER A 254 -19.92 6.58 -13.78
CA SER A 254 -20.23 5.25 -14.28
C SER A 254 -21.60 5.13 -14.97
N TYR A 255 -22.30 6.25 -15.17
CA TYR A 255 -23.57 6.34 -15.91
C TYR A 255 -23.37 7.17 -17.17
#